data_AF-A0A940QBZ4-F1
#
_entry.id   AF-A0A940QBZ4-F1
#
_cell.length_a   1.000
_cell.length_b   1.000
_cell.length_c   1.000
_cell.angle_alpha   90.00
_cell.angle_beta   90.00
_cell.angle_gamma   90.00
#
_symmetry.space_group_name_H-M   'P 1'
#
loop_
_entity.id
_entity.type
_entity.pdbx_description
1 polymer ?
#
loop_
_entity_poly.entity_id
_entity_poly.type
_entity_poly.pdbx_seq_one_letter_code
_entity_poly.pdbx_strand_id
1 'polypeptide(L)'
;MFRISDESYERVEVILEDIGYACDIEEGYQEWEDVARSSFATVMDELDSNQFDMTCSAIRERIIDEYDNGNENYAKGISTAFYGYLRERRDYLDFSEEYDKPELPDDADENETEQYDEAMADFYVKKEYNDCVEKWIAEIAKITFGEVK
;
A
#
# COMPACT_ATOMS: atom_id res chain seq x y z
N MET A 1 -2.70 0.83 -19.27
CA MET A 1 -1.53 0.94 -18.37
C MET A 1 -1.28 2.43 -18.20
N PHE A 2 -1.64 2.98 -17.03
CA PHE A 2 -1.28 4.35 -16.69
C PHE A 2 0.25 4.43 -16.65
N ARG A 3 0.81 5.50 -17.20
CA ARG A 3 2.25 5.73 -17.13
C ARG A 3 2.58 6.07 -15.68
N ILE A 4 3.42 5.27 -15.04
CA ILE A 4 3.94 5.55 -13.70
C ILE A 4 4.67 6.89 -13.74
N SER A 5 4.41 7.75 -12.76
CA SER A 5 5.04 9.07 -12.68
C SER A 5 6.48 8.95 -12.16
N ASP A 6 7.36 9.86 -12.59
CA ASP A 6 8.75 9.91 -12.08
C ASP A 6 8.77 10.07 -10.55
N GLU A 7 7.85 10.85 -9.99
CA GLU A 7 7.66 11.04 -8.55
C GLU A 7 7.31 9.72 -7.81
N SER A 8 6.63 8.77 -8.47
CA SER A 8 6.37 7.46 -7.88
C SER A 8 7.66 6.65 -7.76
N TYR A 9 8.56 6.75 -8.73
CA TYR A 9 9.88 6.10 -8.64
C TYR A 9 10.76 6.76 -7.59
N GLU A 10 10.74 8.10 -7.47
CA GLU A 10 11.47 8.82 -6.41
C GLU A 10 11.04 8.38 -5.00
N ARG A 11 9.73 8.20 -4.77
CA ARG A 11 9.21 7.63 -3.52
C ARG A 11 9.76 6.23 -3.25
N VAL A 12 9.84 5.38 -4.28
CA VAL A 12 10.40 4.04 -4.16
C VAL A 12 11.88 4.08 -3.80
N GLU A 13 12.66 4.99 -4.38
CA GLU A 13 14.07 5.15 -4.02
C GLU A 13 14.23 5.53 -2.54
N VAL A 14 13.42 6.45 -2.02
CA VAL A 14 13.44 6.83 -0.59
C VAL A 14 13.12 5.63 0.30
N ILE A 15 12.05 4.89 -0.01
CA ILE A 15 11.67 3.69 0.77
C ILE A 15 12.79 2.64 0.76
N LEU A 16 13.41 2.43 -0.40
CA LEU A 16 14.42 1.39 -0.57
C LEU A 16 15.81 1.78 -0.08
N GLU A 17 16.14 3.06 0.02
CA GLU A 17 17.39 3.51 0.63
C GLU A 17 17.46 3.03 2.09
N ASP A 18 16.39 3.23 2.85
CA ASP A 18 16.27 2.76 4.24
C ASP A 18 16.36 1.23 4.35
N ILE A 19 15.80 0.50 3.39
CA ILE A 19 15.80 -0.97 3.35
C ILE A 19 17.17 -1.51 2.94
N GLY A 20 17.84 -0.86 1.99
CA GLY A 20 19.18 -1.25 1.50
C GLY A 20 20.22 -1.25 2.62
N TYR A 21 20.19 -0.24 3.50
CA TYR A 21 21.05 -0.21 4.69
C TYR A 21 20.80 -1.37 5.65
N ALA A 22 19.55 -1.83 5.78
CA ALA A 22 19.21 -2.96 6.65
C ALA A 22 19.59 -4.31 6.03
N CYS A 23 19.49 -4.46 4.70
CA CYS A 23 19.83 -5.70 3.98
C CYS A 23 21.35 -5.94 3.83
N ASP A 24 22.17 -4.89 3.77
CA ASP A 24 23.63 -5.01 3.59
C ASP A 24 24.39 -5.39 4.87
N ILE A 25 23.76 -5.31 6.05
CA ILE A 25 24.45 -5.37 7.35
C ILE A 25 24.21 -6.69 8.10
N GLU A 26 23.08 -7.38 7.93
CA GLU A 26 22.74 -8.53 8.80
C GLU A 26 22.11 -9.74 8.06
N GLU A 27 22.62 -10.94 8.33
CA GLU A 27 22.06 -12.22 7.86
C GLU A 27 20.72 -12.59 8.55
N GLY A 28 20.22 -11.76 9.47
CA GLY A 28 19.02 -11.98 10.29
C GLY A 28 17.75 -11.42 9.66
N TYR A 29 16.95 -12.28 9.04
CA TYR A 29 15.77 -11.91 8.26
C TYR A 29 14.63 -11.19 9.02
N GLN A 30 14.68 -11.00 10.34
CA GLN A 30 13.49 -10.65 11.13
C GLN A 30 13.48 -9.18 11.60
N GLU A 31 14.64 -8.54 11.79
CA GLU A 31 14.72 -7.15 12.26
C GLU A 31 14.58 -6.12 11.13
N TRP A 32 14.97 -6.49 9.90
CA TRP A 32 14.86 -5.58 8.74
C TRP A 32 13.43 -5.48 8.19
N GLU A 33 12.56 -6.48 8.39
CA GLU A 33 11.17 -6.46 7.92
C GLU A 33 10.32 -5.39 8.63
N ASP A 34 10.57 -5.15 9.91
CA ASP A 34 9.88 -4.11 10.70
C ASP A 34 10.32 -2.71 10.26
N VAL A 35 11.63 -2.52 10.04
CA VAL A 35 12.19 -1.25 9.53
C VAL A 35 11.66 -0.97 8.12
N ALA A 36 11.69 -1.97 7.25
CA ALA A 36 11.17 -1.86 5.89
C ALA A 36 9.68 -1.51 5.87
N ARG A 37 8.86 -2.18 6.71
CA ARG A 37 7.44 -1.83 6.88
C ARG A 37 7.24 -0.41 7.35
N SER A 38 8.03 0.06 8.30
CA SER A 38 7.97 1.45 8.79
C SER A 38 8.30 2.46 7.68
N SER A 39 9.28 2.17 6.83
CA SER A 39 9.62 3.04 5.68
C SER A 39 8.49 3.07 4.64
N PHE A 40 7.82 1.94 4.38
CA PHE A 40 6.61 1.94 3.56
C PHE A 40 5.51 2.82 4.18
N ALA A 41 5.18 2.62 5.46
CA ALA A 41 4.13 3.40 6.12
C ALA A 41 4.39 4.91 6.10
N THR A 42 5.63 5.33 6.32
CA THR A 42 6.04 6.76 6.31
C THR A 42 5.73 7.46 5.00
N VAL A 43 5.83 6.75 3.87
CA VAL A 43 5.61 7.32 2.53
C VAL A 43 4.19 7.05 2.02
N MET A 44 3.65 5.87 2.28
CA MET A 44 2.44 5.36 1.63
C MET A 44 1.14 5.81 2.31
N ASP A 45 1.17 6.07 3.63
CA ASP A 45 -0.06 6.36 4.39
C ASP A 45 -0.66 7.74 4.08
N GLU A 46 0.15 8.66 3.54
CA GLU A 46 -0.25 10.01 3.14
C GLU A 46 -0.74 10.11 1.69
N LEU A 47 -0.64 9.03 0.90
CA LEU A 47 -0.95 9.04 -0.52
C LEU A 47 -2.46 8.89 -0.77
N ASP A 48 -2.97 9.67 -1.74
CA ASP A 48 -4.30 9.41 -2.30
C ASP A 48 -4.34 8.10 -3.12
N SER A 49 -5.53 7.64 -3.48
CA SER A 49 -5.73 6.37 -4.20
C SER A 49 -4.94 6.25 -5.50
N ASN A 50 -4.77 7.35 -6.26
CA ASN A 50 -4.02 7.33 -7.52
C ASN A 50 -2.52 7.28 -7.27
N GLN A 51 -2.03 8.11 -6.34
CA GLN A 51 -0.63 8.11 -5.94
C GLN A 51 -0.21 6.77 -5.34
N PHE A 52 -1.08 6.18 -4.52
CA PHE A 52 -0.90 4.86 -3.94
C PHE A 52 -0.83 3.78 -5.03
N ASP A 53 -1.77 3.76 -5.99
CA ASP A 53 -1.79 2.77 -7.08
C ASP A 53 -0.52 2.83 -7.96
N MET A 54 -0.07 4.04 -8.29
CA MET A 54 1.15 4.26 -9.07
C MET A 54 2.41 3.87 -8.30
N THR A 55 2.47 4.20 -7.01
CA THR A 55 3.63 3.85 -6.17
C THR A 55 3.70 2.34 -5.94
N CYS A 56 2.58 1.67 -5.71
CA CYS A 56 2.53 0.21 -5.64
C CYS A 56 2.99 -0.45 -6.96
N SER A 57 2.60 0.14 -8.11
CA SER A 57 3.07 -0.31 -9.42
C SER A 57 4.58 -0.20 -9.57
N ALA A 58 5.16 0.93 -9.13
CA ALA A 58 6.60 1.15 -9.16
C ALA A 58 7.35 0.17 -8.24
N ILE A 59 6.83 -0.08 -7.03
CA ILE A 59 7.40 -1.08 -6.09
C ILE A 59 7.38 -2.48 -6.73
N ARG A 60 6.26 -2.85 -7.37
CA ARG A 60 6.13 -4.13 -8.07
C ARG A 60 7.15 -4.27 -9.21
N GLU A 61 7.30 -3.26 -10.06
CA GLU A 61 8.32 -3.26 -11.13
C GLU A 61 9.71 -3.44 -10.54
N ARG A 62 10.01 -2.70 -9.47
CA ARG A 62 11.31 -2.78 -8.80
C ARG A 62 11.61 -4.16 -8.23
N ILE A 63 10.63 -4.83 -7.62
CA ILE A 63 10.77 -6.23 -7.14
C ILE A 63 11.10 -7.17 -8.30
N ILE A 64 10.40 -7.03 -9.43
CA ILE A 64 10.61 -7.87 -10.62
C ILE A 64 12.00 -7.63 -11.20
N ASP A 65 12.43 -6.37 -11.34
CA ASP A 65 13.75 -6.02 -11.85
C ASP A 65 14.86 -6.63 -10.99
N GLU A 66 14.70 -6.63 -9.66
CA GLU A 66 15.66 -7.25 -8.74
C GLU A 66 15.72 -8.78 -8.91
N TYR A 67 14.58 -9.45 -9.15
CA TYR A 67 14.58 -10.87 -9.51
C TYR A 67 15.31 -11.12 -10.84
N ASP A 68 15.01 -10.33 -11.89
CA ASP A 68 15.59 -10.49 -13.22
C ASP A 68 17.11 -10.24 -13.24
N ASN A 69 17.60 -9.39 -12.32
CA ASN A 69 19.03 -9.12 -12.14
C ASN A 69 19.75 -10.14 -11.23
N GLY A 70 19.04 -11.14 -10.69
CA GLY A 70 19.61 -12.19 -9.86
C GLY A 70 19.76 -11.84 -8.38
N ASN A 71 19.19 -10.72 -7.92
CA ASN A 71 19.22 -10.27 -6.53
C ASN A 71 18.05 -10.86 -5.72
N GLU A 72 17.87 -12.18 -5.80
CA GLU A 72 16.68 -12.86 -5.26
C GLU A 72 16.40 -12.58 -3.79
N ASN A 73 17.44 -12.51 -2.94
CA ASN A 73 17.25 -12.28 -1.51
C ASN A 73 16.68 -10.89 -1.24
N TYR A 74 17.20 -9.88 -1.97
CA TYR A 74 16.73 -8.50 -1.84
C TYR A 74 15.30 -8.34 -2.36
N ALA A 75 15.01 -8.94 -3.53
CA ALA A 75 13.67 -8.96 -4.11
C ALA A 75 12.64 -9.63 -3.17
N LYS A 76 12.99 -10.80 -2.61
CA LYS A 76 12.17 -11.49 -1.60
C LYS A 76 11.94 -10.61 -0.39
N GLY A 77 12.98 -9.92 0.06
CA GLY A 77 12.89 -9.01 1.17
C GLY A 77 11.86 -7.91 0.93
N ILE A 78 12.06 -7.10 -0.11
CA ILE A 78 11.14 -6.02 -0.47
C ILE A 78 9.70 -6.54 -0.60
N SER A 79 9.50 -7.67 -1.30
CA SER A 79 8.17 -8.24 -1.51
C SER A 79 7.47 -8.69 -0.23
N THR A 80 8.22 -9.22 0.75
CA THR A 80 7.67 -9.70 2.02
C THR A 80 7.32 -8.55 2.94
N ALA A 81 8.23 -7.57 3.07
CA ALA A 81 7.98 -6.37 3.86
C ALA A 81 6.81 -5.56 3.30
N PHE A 82 6.78 -5.35 1.99
CA PHE A 82 5.70 -4.62 1.35
C PHE A 82 4.34 -5.32 1.48
N TYR A 83 4.32 -6.65 1.33
CA TYR A 83 3.12 -7.44 1.58
C TYR A 83 2.62 -7.30 3.02
N GLY A 84 3.54 -7.33 3.99
CA GLY A 84 3.23 -7.09 5.40
C GLY A 84 2.61 -5.72 5.63
N TYR A 85 3.21 -4.66 5.07
CA TYR A 85 2.67 -3.30 5.14
C TYR A 85 1.23 -3.23 4.61
N LEU A 86 0.97 -3.78 3.41
CA LEU A 86 -0.36 -3.74 2.80
C LEU A 86 -1.42 -4.43 3.69
N ARG A 87 -1.06 -5.53 4.35
CA ARG A 87 -1.95 -6.22 5.29
C ARG A 87 -2.25 -5.41 6.54
N GLU A 88 -1.21 -4.79 7.13
CA GLU A 88 -1.40 -3.90 8.29
C GLU A 88 -2.25 -2.69 7.91
N ARG A 89 -2.04 -2.14 6.71
CA ARG A 89 -2.86 -1.05 6.18
C ARG A 89 -4.32 -1.48 6.04
N ARG A 90 -4.61 -2.62 5.40
CA ARG A 90 -5.98 -3.15 5.34
C ARG A 90 -6.58 -3.33 6.73
N ASP A 91 -5.87 -3.96 7.65
CA ASP A 91 -6.38 -4.19 9.00
C ASP A 91 -6.70 -2.84 9.70
N TYR A 92 -5.87 -1.81 9.53
CA TYR A 92 -6.17 -0.46 10.00
C TYR A 92 -7.46 0.10 9.39
N LEU A 93 -7.64 -0.02 8.07
CA LEU A 93 -8.82 0.48 7.36
C LEU A 93 -10.10 -0.25 7.81
N ASP A 94 -10.03 -1.56 8.03
CA ASP A 94 -11.18 -2.38 8.45
C ASP A 94 -11.63 -2.11 9.89
N PHE A 95 -10.73 -1.63 10.76
CA PHE A 95 -11.04 -1.34 12.17
C PHE A 95 -11.22 0.15 12.47
N SER A 96 -11.01 1.03 11.48
CA SER A 96 -11.17 2.47 11.67
C SER A 96 -12.61 2.91 11.41
N GLU A 97 -13.26 3.46 12.44
CA GLU A 97 -14.61 4.05 12.35
C GLU A 97 -14.70 5.14 11.27
N GLU A 98 -13.58 5.76 10.91
CA GLU A 98 -13.51 6.75 9.82
C GLU A 98 -13.89 6.18 8.44
N TYR A 99 -13.78 4.87 8.27
CA TYR A 99 -14.07 4.15 7.03
C TYR A 99 -15.45 3.47 7.07
N ASP A 100 -16.20 3.62 8.16
CA ASP A 100 -17.55 3.10 8.25
C ASP A 100 -18.48 3.82 7.28
N LYS A 101 -19.41 3.05 6.71
CA LYS A 101 -20.43 3.61 5.83
C LYS A 101 -21.36 4.51 6.67
N PRO A 102 -21.57 5.78 6.29
CA PRO A 102 -22.50 6.64 7.01
C PRO A 102 -23.93 6.12 6.88
N GLU A 103 -24.74 6.37 7.90
CA GLU A 103 -26.16 6.02 7.95
C GLU A 103 -27.01 7.29 7.92
N LEU A 104 -28.14 7.24 7.20
CA LEU A 104 -29.12 8.31 7.19
C LEU A 104 -30.33 7.87 8.04
N PRO A 105 -30.73 8.64 9.07
CA PRO A 105 -31.94 8.37 9.84
C PRO A 105 -33.21 8.42 8.97
N ASP A 106 -34.21 7.61 9.30
CA ASP A 106 -35.49 7.58 8.57
C ASP A 106 -36.29 8.89 8.66
N ASP A 107 -36.05 9.68 9.70
CA ASP A 107 -36.69 10.98 9.96
C ASP A 107 -35.80 12.19 9.64
N ALA A 108 -34.72 11.97 8.86
CA ALA A 108 -33.76 13.00 8.52
C ALA A 108 -34.40 14.22 7.83
N ASP A 109 -33.98 15.42 8.25
CA ASP A 109 -34.35 16.67 7.59
C ASP A 109 -33.46 16.98 6.36
N GLU A 110 -33.73 18.10 5.69
CA GLU A 110 -33.00 18.53 4.48
C GLU A 110 -31.51 18.78 4.75
N ASN A 111 -31.17 19.36 5.90
CA ASN A 111 -29.78 19.64 6.29
C ASN A 111 -29.04 18.35 6.66
N GLU A 112 -29.72 17.43 7.35
CA GLU A 112 -29.16 16.09 7.64
C GLU A 112 -28.95 15.28 6.37
N THR A 113 -29.83 15.42 5.37
CA THR A 113 -29.67 14.78 4.05
C THR A 113 -28.45 15.33 3.30
N GLU A 114 -28.26 16.65 3.29
CA GLU A 114 -27.08 17.28 2.66
C GLU A 114 -25.78 16.81 3.31
N GLN A 115 -25.72 16.74 4.65
CA GLN A 115 -24.55 16.24 5.38
C GLN A 115 -24.26 14.76 5.07
N TYR A 116 -25.29 13.94 4.93
CA TYR A 116 -25.14 12.54 4.53
C TYR A 116 -24.59 12.39 3.11
N ASP A 117 -25.06 13.21 2.16
CA ASP A 117 -24.55 13.17 0.78
C ASP A 117 -23.05 13.53 0.71
N GLU A 118 -22.62 14.52 1.48
CA GLU A 118 -21.18 14.86 1.63
C GLU A 118 -20.39 13.71 2.26
N ALA A 119 -20.88 13.14 3.37
CA ALA A 119 -20.24 12.00 4.03
C ALA A 119 -20.19 10.75 3.14
N MET A 120 -21.23 10.51 2.33
CA MET A 120 -21.26 9.41 1.36
C MET A 120 -20.25 9.61 0.23
N ALA A 121 -20.05 10.85 -0.25
CA ALA A 121 -19.03 11.14 -1.25
C ALA A 121 -17.62 10.84 -0.71
N ASP A 122 -17.33 11.25 0.54
CA ASP A 122 -16.09 10.93 1.24
C ASP A 122 -15.92 9.41 1.44
N PHE A 123 -16.98 8.71 1.86
CA PHE A 123 -16.98 7.25 1.98
C PHE A 123 -16.62 6.55 0.65
N TYR A 124 -17.12 7.03 -0.49
CA TYR A 124 -16.77 6.42 -1.78
C TYR A 124 -15.30 6.60 -2.16
N VAL A 125 -14.69 7.75 -1.83
CA VAL A 125 -13.25 7.97 -2.02
C VAL A 125 -12.43 7.02 -1.15
N LYS A 126 -12.80 6.90 0.13
CA LYS A 126 -12.18 5.97 1.09
C LYS A 126 -12.34 4.51 0.67
N LYS A 127 -13.50 4.14 0.15
CA LYS A 127 -13.76 2.81 -0.39
C LYS A 127 -12.88 2.51 -1.61
N GLU A 128 -12.71 3.47 -2.52
CA GLU A 128 -11.81 3.31 -3.66
C GLU A 128 -10.36 3.08 -3.22
N TYR A 129 -9.91 3.79 -2.17
CA TYR A 129 -8.60 3.54 -1.56
C TYR A 129 -8.50 2.13 -0.97
N ASN A 130 -9.49 1.68 -0.20
CA ASN A 130 -9.53 0.32 0.36
C ASN A 130 -9.51 -0.76 -0.74
N ASP A 131 -10.35 -0.62 -1.76
CA ASP A 131 -10.38 -1.52 -2.92
C ASP A 131 -9.00 -1.57 -3.63
N CYS A 132 -8.27 -0.45 -3.66
CA CYS A 132 -6.92 -0.37 -4.20
C CYS A 132 -5.89 -1.13 -3.33
N VAL A 133 -5.97 -0.99 -2.00
CA VAL A 133 -5.14 -1.78 -1.06
C VAL A 133 -5.37 -3.28 -1.25
N GLU A 134 -6.62 -3.73 -1.31
CA GLU A 134 -6.99 -5.14 -1.52
C GLU A 134 -6.46 -5.69 -2.85
N LYS A 135 -6.60 -4.92 -3.93
CA LYS A 135 -6.00 -5.24 -5.23
C LYS A 135 -4.50 -5.49 -5.11
N TRP A 136 -3.77 -4.61 -4.42
CA TRP A 136 -2.31 -4.74 -4.30
C TRP A 136 -1.87 -5.85 -3.37
N ILE A 137 -2.62 -6.15 -2.31
CA ILE A 137 -2.41 -7.36 -1.50
C ILE A 137 -2.43 -8.60 -2.39
N ALA A 138 -3.44 -8.72 -3.25
CA ALA A 138 -3.58 -9.86 -4.16
C ALA A 138 -2.45 -9.91 -5.21
N GLU A 139 -2.05 -8.77 -5.79
CA GLU A 139 -0.98 -8.71 -6.79
C GLU A 139 0.39 -9.04 -6.20
N ILE A 140 0.73 -8.49 -5.03
CA ILE A 140 2.02 -8.75 -4.39
C ILE A 140 2.08 -10.17 -3.84
N ALA A 141 0.98 -10.72 -3.30
CA ALA A 141 0.92 -12.12 -2.86
C ALA A 141 1.35 -13.11 -3.94
N LYS A 142 0.98 -12.87 -5.22
CA LYS A 142 1.38 -13.72 -6.34
C LYS A 142 2.90 -13.77 -6.54
N ILE A 143 3.57 -12.66 -6.28
CA ILE A 143 5.02 -12.52 -6.39
C ILE A 143 5.69 -13.15 -5.16
N THR A 144 5.22 -12.79 -3.96
CA THR A 144 5.82 -13.22 -2.68
C THR A 144 5.68 -14.73 -2.44
N PHE A 145 4.54 -15.33 -2.78
CA PHE A 145 4.25 -16.74 -2.50
C PHE A 145 4.26 -17.66 -3.74
N GLY A 146 4.55 -17.11 -4.92
CA GLY A 146 4.89 -17.89 -6.11
C GLY A 146 3.72 -18.47 -6.90
N GLU A 147 2.78 -17.63 -7.33
CA GLU A 147 1.83 -17.99 -8.41
C GLU A 147 2.34 -17.62 -9.81
N VAL A 148 3.56 -17.07 -9.94
CA VAL A 148 4.21 -16.86 -11.24
C VAL A 148 5.52 -17.65 -11.27
N LYS A 149 5.44 -18.86 -11.84
CA LYS A 149 6.59 -19.63 -12.33
C LYS A 149 6.49 -19.73 -13.85
#